data_AF-A0A2V5JNQ4-F1
#
_entry.id   AF-A0A2V5JNQ4-F1
#
_cell.length_a   1.000
_cell.length_b   1.000
_cell.length_c   1.000
_cell.angle_alpha   90.00
_cell.angle_beta   90.00
_cell.angle_gamma   90.00
#
_symmetry.space_group_name_H-M   'P 1'
#
loop_
_entity.id
_entity.type
_entity.pdbx_description
1 polymer ?
#
loop_
_entity_poly.entity_id
_entity_poly.type
_entity_poly.pdbx_seq_one_letter_code
_entity_poly.pdbx_strand_id
1 'polypeptide(L)'
;MVVNRRLSGPESEKDTRHFELDLTGWGLTFEVGDSLAVYATNDPELVDEIIRTLGATGSEQVPRPKGEPTTFREALLRDYSITQPTPKFLRAIAERASAAPTLTYLLAPDRK
;
A
#
# COMPACT_ATOMS: atom_id res chain seq x y z
N MET A 1 -0.81 -20.12 -5.04
CA MET A 1 -0.28 -20.30 -3.67
C MET A 1 -0.82 -21.61 -3.14
N VAL A 2 0.07 -22.49 -2.67
CA VAL A 2 -0.28 -23.86 -2.27
C VAL A 2 -0.34 -23.97 -0.75
N VAL A 3 0.56 -23.27 -0.05
CA VAL A 3 0.59 -23.23 1.41
C VAL A 3 0.68 -21.79 1.90
N ASN A 4 -0.05 -21.51 2.97
CA ASN A 4 0.10 -20.34 3.83
C ASN A 4 -0.13 -20.80 5.27
N ARG A 5 0.94 -20.90 6.05
CA ARG A 5 0.91 -21.46 7.41
C ARG A 5 1.58 -20.51 8.39
N ARG A 6 0.92 -20.24 9.51
CA ARG A 6 1.51 -19.54 10.65
C ARG A 6 2.63 -20.38 11.28
N LEU A 7 3.80 -19.78 11.44
CA LEU A 7 4.96 -20.35 12.14
C LEU A 7 5.08 -19.83 13.58
N SER A 8 4.58 -18.62 13.82
CA SER A 8 4.51 -18.03 15.15
C SER A 8 3.47 -18.75 16.02
N GLY A 9 3.74 -18.83 17.33
CA GLY A 9 2.81 -19.45 18.29
C GLY A 9 1.50 -18.66 18.41
N PRO A 10 0.39 -19.28 18.86
CA PRO A 10 -0.92 -18.63 18.95
C PRO A 10 -0.90 -17.30 19.71
N GLU A 11 -0.20 -17.28 20.85
CA GLU A 11 -0.06 -16.14 21.77
C GLU A 11 1.02 -15.12 21.35
N SER A 12 1.71 -15.34 20.22
CA SER A 12 2.72 -14.40 19.74
C SER A 12 2.06 -13.14 19.18
N GLU A 13 2.58 -11.97 19.58
CA GLU A 13 2.22 -10.67 18.98
C GLU A 13 2.67 -10.55 17.51
N LYS A 14 3.69 -11.32 17.10
CA LYS A 14 4.14 -11.41 15.71
C LYS A 14 3.37 -12.47 14.94
N ASP A 15 3.14 -12.23 13.66
CA ASP A 15 2.61 -13.19 12.69
C ASP A 15 3.65 -13.52 11.60
N THR A 16 4.52 -14.48 11.89
CA THR A 16 5.44 -15.05 10.88
C THR A 16 4.77 -16.19 10.13
N ARG A 17 4.86 -16.18 8.79
CA ARG A 17 4.19 -17.16 7.91
C ARG A 17 5.15 -17.85 6.95
N HIS A 18 4.88 -19.12 6.69
CA HIS A 18 5.50 -19.95 5.66
C HIS A 18 4.59 -19.98 4.43
N PHE A 19 5.13 -19.61 3.28
CA PHE A 19 4.42 -19.62 2.02
C PHE A 19 5.06 -20.60 1.05
N GLU A 20 4.24 -21.39 0.37
CA GLU A 20 4.68 -22.21 -0.76
C GLU A 20 3.95 -21.75 -2.02
N LEU A 21 4.74 -21.43 -3.03
CA LEU A 21 4.26 -20.94 -4.31
C LEU A 21 4.55 -22.02 -5.35
N ASP A 22 3.51 -22.45 -6.06
CA ASP A 22 3.69 -23.29 -7.24
C ASP A 22 4.16 -22.40 -8.38
N LEU A 23 5.39 -22.65 -8.82
CA LEU A 23 6.04 -21.93 -9.93
C LEU A 23 6.09 -22.81 -11.19
N THR A 24 5.39 -23.94 -11.19
CA THR A 24 5.34 -24.85 -12.35
C THR A 24 4.86 -24.08 -13.58
N GLY A 25 5.62 -24.18 -14.67
CA GLY A 25 5.31 -23.50 -15.93
C GLY A 25 5.74 -22.03 -15.99
N TRP A 26 6.36 -21.47 -14.95
CA TRP A 26 6.83 -20.08 -14.96
C TRP A 26 8.20 -19.92 -15.64
N GLY A 27 8.90 -21.03 -15.90
CA GLY A 27 10.23 -21.00 -16.53
C GLY A 27 11.31 -20.32 -15.69
N LEU A 28 11.10 -20.22 -14.38
CA LEU A 28 12.03 -19.59 -13.44
C LEU A 28 13.05 -20.61 -12.92
N THR A 29 14.29 -20.16 -12.77
CA THR A 29 15.37 -20.84 -12.05
C THR A 29 15.82 -19.95 -10.90
N PHE A 30 16.09 -20.53 -9.74
CA PHE A 30 16.60 -19.80 -8.58
C PHE A 30 17.58 -20.68 -7.80
N GLU A 31 18.48 -20.04 -7.08
CA GLU A 31 19.46 -20.67 -6.21
C GLU A 31 19.22 -20.30 -4.75
N VAL A 32 19.86 -21.04 -3.84
CA VAL A 32 19.80 -20.72 -2.41
C VAL A 32 20.46 -19.37 -2.16
N GLY A 33 19.67 -18.44 -1.61
CA GLY A 33 20.09 -17.06 -1.38
C GLY A 33 19.38 -16.05 -2.28
N ASP A 34 18.75 -16.52 -3.38
CA ASP A 34 17.93 -15.66 -4.21
C ASP A 34 16.69 -15.15 -3.47
N SER A 35 16.23 -13.97 -3.87
CA SER A 35 15.02 -13.34 -3.34
C SER A 35 13.92 -13.29 -4.40
N LEU A 36 12.68 -13.50 -3.99
CA LEU A 36 11.51 -13.36 -4.84
C LEU A 36 10.86 -11.99 -4.63
N ALA A 37 10.72 -11.21 -5.70
CA ALA A 37 9.94 -9.99 -5.66
C ALA A 37 8.44 -10.31 -5.73
N VAL A 38 7.65 -9.74 -4.82
CA VAL A 38 6.19 -9.89 -4.77
C VAL A 38 5.55 -8.52 -4.97
N TYR A 39 4.75 -8.40 -6.02
CA TYR A 39 3.92 -7.22 -6.27
C TYR A 39 2.58 -7.40 -5.58
N ALA A 40 2.46 -6.87 -4.37
CA ALA A 40 1.23 -6.91 -3.60
C ALA A 40 0.23 -5.86 -4.09
N THR A 41 -1.05 -6.11 -3.85
CA THR A 41 -2.11 -5.12 -3.96
C THR A 41 -2.51 -4.62 -2.58
N ASN A 42 -2.93 -3.36 -2.49
CA ASN A 42 -3.49 -2.83 -1.25
C ASN A 42 -4.82 -3.52 -0.90
N ASP A 43 -5.22 -3.39 0.36
CA ASP A 43 -6.51 -3.87 0.84
C ASP A 43 -7.66 -3.12 0.12
N PRO A 44 -8.57 -3.83 -0.57
CA PRO A 44 -9.72 -3.20 -1.23
C PRO A 44 -10.59 -2.38 -0.27
N GLU A 45 -10.74 -2.79 0.99
CA GLU A 45 -11.58 -2.08 1.96
C GLU A 45 -10.96 -0.73 2.33
N LEU A 46 -9.63 -0.69 2.54
CA LEU A 46 -8.90 0.54 2.77
C LEU A 46 -8.96 1.48 1.56
N VAL A 47 -8.85 0.93 0.34
CA VAL A 47 -9.01 1.71 -0.90
C VAL A 47 -10.39 2.36 -0.97
N ASP A 48 -11.44 1.58 -0.71
CA ASP A 48 -12.82 2.06 -0.75
C ASP A 48 -13.10 3.08 0.39
N GLU A 49 -12.47 2.94 1.55
CA GLU A 49 -12.50 3.94 2.63
C GLU A 49 -11.87 5.27 2.21
N ILE A 50 -10.69 5.24 1.59
CA ILE A 50 -10.02 6.45 1.10
C ILE A 50 -10.89 7.16 0.06
N ILE A 51 -11.43 6.42 -0.92
CA ILE A 51 -12.27 6.99 -1.98
C ILE A 51 -13.50 7.68 -1.38
N ARG A 52 -14.19 7.01 -0.45
CA ARG A 52 -15.37 7.58 0.24
C ARG A 52 -15.01 8.80 1.06
N THR A 53 -13.91 8.76 1.81
CA THR A 53 -13.45 9.87 2.66
C THR A 53 -13.14 11.11 1.84
N LEU A 54 -12.63 10.94 0.63
CA LEU A 54 -12.37 12.03 -0.31
C LEU A 54 -13.62 12.50 -1.06
N GLY A 55 -14.77 11.83 -0.89
CA GLY A 55 -15.99 12.12 -1.66
C GLY A 55 -15.87 11.81 -3.15
N ALA A 56 -14.91 10.96 -3.53
CA ALA A 56 -14.67 10.56 -4.92
C ALA A 56 -15.55 9.37 -5.32
N THR A 57 -15.70 9.15 -6.62
CA THR A 57 -16.39 7.97 -7.18
C THR A 57 -15.45 6.76 -7.34
N GLY A 58 -14.14 7.00 -7.44
CA GLY A 58 -13.13 5.99 -7.76
C GLY A 58 -12.97 5.72 -9.25
N SER A 59 -13.85 6.27 -10.09
CA SER A 59 -13.85 6.12 -11.56
C SER A 59 -13.11 7.23 -12.29
N GLU A 60 -12.68 8.26 -11.57
CA GLU A 60 -11.93 9.38 -12.12
C GLU A 60 -10.64 8.89 -12.76
N GLN A 61 -10.32 9.41 -13.94
CA GLN A 61 -9.07 9.10 -14.62
C GLN A 61 -7.91 9.84 -13.96
N VAL A 62 -6.93 9.09 -13.47
CA VAL A 62 -5.71 9.58 -12.83
C VAL A 62 -4.47 9.08 -13.57
N PRO A 63 -3.36 9.85 -13.58
CA PRO A 63 -2.11 9.39 -14.17
C PRO A 63 -1.55 8.19 -13.41
N ARG A 64 -0.88 7.29 -14.13
CA ARG A 64 -0.01 6.27 -13.51
C ARG A 64 1.44 6.73 -13.49
N PRO A 65 2.27 6.22 -12.56
CA PRO A 65 3.72 6.40 -12.61
C PRO A 65 4.35 5.83 -13.89
N LYS A 66 3.76 4.76 -14.46
CA LYS A 66 4.13 4.17 -15.75
C LYS A 66 2.87 3.70 -16.49
N GLY A 67 2.83 3.92 -17.80
CA GLY A 67 1.75 3.48 -18.68
C GLY A 67 0.60 4.47 -18.77
N GLU A 68 -0.50 4.01 -19.35
CA GLU A 68 -1.69 4.83 -19.61
C GLU A 68 -2.46 5.17 -18.32
N PRO A 69 -3.18 6.31 -18.29
CA PRO A 69 -4.07 6.67 -17.20
C PRO A 69 -5.06 5.56 -16.83
N THR A 70 -5.50 5.56 -15.58
CA THR A 70 -6.39 4.54 -15.02
C THR A 70 -7.39 5.14 -14.06
N THR A 71 -8.35 4.34 -13.63
CA THR A 71 -9.31 4.77 -12.61
C THR A 71 -8.60 5.00 -11.27
N PHE A 72 -9.07 5.98 -10.52
CA PHE A 72 -8.51 6.32 -9.21
C PHE A 72 -8.47 5.11 -8.28
N ARG A 73 -9.49 4.26 -8.32
CA ARG A 73 -9.52 3.00 -7.57
C ARG A 73 -8.39 2.05 -7.94
N GLU A 74 -8.16 1.84 -9.23
CA GLU A 74 -7.12 0.94 -9.72
C GLU A 74 -5.72 1.45 -9.35
N ALA A 75 -5.53 2.77 -9.45
CA ALA A 75 -4.30 3.42 -9.04
C ALA A 75 -4.02 3.19 -7.54
N LEU A 76 -5.00 3.41 -6.66
CA LEU A 76 -4.84 3.16 -5.23
C LEU A 76 -4.64 1.67 -4.91
N LEU A 77 -5.20 0.76 -5.71
CA LEU A 77 -5.09 -0.67 -5.46
C LEU A 77 -3.70 -1.22 -5.80
N ARG A 78 -3.06 -0.73 -6.87
CA ARG A 78 -1.86 -1.37 -7.45
C ARG A 78 -0.66 -0.46 -7.65
N ASP A 79 -0.89 0.84 -7.87
CA ASP A 79 0.15 1.73 -8.41
C ASP A 79 0.76 2.66 -7.33
N TYR A 80 0.05 2.90 -6.23
CA TYR A 80 0.46 3.82 -5.17
C TYR A 80 0.51 3.17 -3.78
N SER A 81 1.44 3.65 -2.94
CA SER A 81 1.49 3.29 -1.52
C SER A 81 0.50 4.13 -0.73
N ILE A 82 -0.37 3.49 0.04
CA ILE A 82 -1.41 4.14 0.84
C ILE A 82 -1.29 3.88 2.36
N THR A 83 -0.31 3.06 2.76
CA THR A 83 -0.14 2.62 4.16
C THR A 83 1.03 3.31 4.87
N GLN A 84 1.83 4.10 4.15
CA GLN A 84 3.01 4.77 4.71
C GLN A 84 2.95 6.29 4.47
N PRO A 85 2.43 7.06 5.44
CA PRO A 85 2.46 8.51 5.34
C PRO A 85 3.90 9.02 5.41
N THR A 86 4.28 9.87 4.45
CA THR A 86 5.59 10.54 4.46
C THR A 86 5.44 12.00 4.92
N PRO A 87 6.47 12.62 5.52
CA PRO A 87 6.42 14.03 5.87
C PRO A 87 6.07 14.95 4.70
N LYS A 88 6.53 14.61 3.49
CA LYS A 88 6.19 15.33 2.25
C LYS A 88 4.70 15.22 1.93
N PHE A 89 4.12 14.03 2.06
CA PHE A 89 2.69 13.80 1.84
C PHE A 89 1.84 14.58 2.86
N LEU A 90 2.20 14.51 4.14
CA LEU A 90 1.47 15.22 5.20
C LEU A 90 1.49 16.74 5.00
N ARG A 91 2.62 17.33 4.59
CA ARG A 91 2.71 18.75 4.22
C ARG A 91 1.81 19.10 3.06
N ALA A 92 1.83 18.27 2.02
CA ALA A 92 1.01 18.45 0.82
C ALA A 92 -0.50 18.40 1.11
N ILE A 93 -0.92 17.68 2.16
CA ILE A 93 -2.30 17.71 2.68
C ILE A 93 -2.53 19.00 3.46
N ALA A 94 -1.66 19.35 4.41
CA ALA A 94 -1.82 20.53 5.25
C ALA A 94 -1.91 21.84 4.44
N GLU A 95 -1.20 21.93 3.31
CA GLU A 95 -1.27 23.07 2.38
C GLU A 95 -2.61 23.17 1.63
N ARG A 96 -3.31 22.05 1.42
CA ARG A 96 -4.54 21.99 0.61
C ARG A 96 -5.82 21.88 1.44
N ALA A 97 -5.72 21.35 2.66
CA ALA A 97 -6.84 21.17 3.56
C ALA A 97 -6.95 22.37 4.50
N SER A 98 -7.95 23.21 4.26
CA SER A 98 -8.25 24.42 5.06
C SER A 98 -8.56 24.14 6.54
N ALA A 99 -8.82 22.87 6.89
CA ALA A 99 -9.25 22.41 8.22
C ALA A 99 -8.30 21.35 8.80
N ALA A 100 -6.98 21.56 8.70
CA ALA A 100 -5.98 20.62 9.20
C ALA A 100 -5.07 21.17 10.33
N PRO A 101 -5.57 21.90 11.35
CA PRO A 101 -4.74 22.49 12.40
C PRO A 101 -3.91 21.44 13.15
N THR A 102 -4.44 20.22 13.33
CA THR A 102 -3.73 19.09 13.92
C THR A 102 -2.51 18.67 13.09
N LEU A 103 -2.62 18.64 11.76
CA LEU A 103 -1.49 18.31 10.87
C LEU A 103 -0.44 19.42 10.86
N THR A 104 -0.86 20.69 10.85
CA THR A 104 0.07 21.82 10.95
C THR A 104 0.88 21.77 12.25
N TYR A 105 0.23 21.42 13.36
CA TYR A 105 0.88 21.23 14.66
C TYR A 105 1.86 20.06 14.67
N LEU A 106 1.47 18.90 14.12
CA LEU A 106 2.32 17.70 14.09
C LEU A 106 3.55 17.84 13.17
N LEU A 107 3.50 18.76 12.21
CA LEU A 107 4.59 19.02 11.25
C LEU A 107 5.54 20.16 11.70
N ALA A 108 5.34 20.73 12.89
CA ALA A 108 6.16 21.82 13.40
C ALA A 108 7.63 21.38 13.62
N PRO A 109 8.62 22.26 13.39
CA PRO A 109 10.05 21.89 13.37
C PRO A 109 10.56 21.30 14.69
N ASP A 110 9.93 21.66 15.80
CA ASP A 110 10.21 21.29 17.17
C ASP A 110 9.70 19.87 17.55
N ARG A 111 8.96 19.19 16.67
CA ARG A 111 8.43 17.83 16.90
C ARG A 111 9.06 16.73 16.05
N LYS A 112 10.21 17.00 15.42
CA LYS A 112 10.96 15.99 14.66
C LYS A 112 11.64 14.96 15.54
#